data_AF-A0A914DDR7-F1
#
_entry.id   AF-A0A914DDR7-F1
#
_cell.length_a   1.000
_cell.length_b   1.000
_cell.length_c   1.000
_cell.angle_alpha   90.00
_cell.angle_beta   90.00
_cell.angle_gamma   90.00
#
_symmetry.space_group_name_H-M   'P 1'
#
loop_
_entity.id
_entity.type
_entity.pdbx_description
1 polymer ?
#
loop_
_entity_poly.entity_id
_entity_poly.type
_entity_poly.pdbx_seq_one_letter_code
_entity_poly.pdbx_strand_id
1 'polypeptide(L)'
;MDLTRTGQPSSDVNSGVWIGLKAVVTGKSFEWTDGSPVDYTKFAVGQPDGAGEFGPPANCIVVHPDTLIGREALTNAWDDDNCYKVMRAFVCKQPVQSC
;
A
#
# COMPACT_ATOMS: atom_id res chain seq x y z
N MET A 1 13.75 -0.03 5.82
CA MET A 1 12.32 0.30 5.89
C MET A 1 11.77 -0.56 7.01
N ASP A 2 11.57 0.04 8.18
CA ASP A 2 11.15 -0.71 9.35
C ASP A 2 9.62 -0.65 9.44
N LEU A 3 8.97 -1.68 8.90
CA LEU A 3 7.51 -1.83 8.96
C LEU A 3 7.03 -2.08 10.41
N THR A 4 7.93 -2.22 11.38
CA THR A 4 7.64 -2.54 12.80
C THR A 4 7.39 -1.34 13.71
N ARG A 5 7.11 -0.13 13.18
CA ARG A 5 6.40 0.89 13.99
C ARG A 5 4.95 0.49 14.33
N THR A 6 4.61 -0.80 14.19
CA THR A 6 3.58 -1.49 14.97
C THR A 6 3.75 -1.19 16.45
N GLY A 7 2.90 -0.33 16.99
CA GLY A 7 2.99 0.18 18.35
C GLY A 7 2.42 1.59 18.51
N GLN A 8 2.20 2.31 17.42
CA GLN A 8 1.35 3.50 17.41
C GLN A 8 -0.09 3.07 17.05
N PRO A 9 -1.06 3.20 17.96
CA PRO A 9 -2.45 2.88 17.65
C PRO A 9 -2.98 3.89 16.63
N SER A 10 -3.17 3.47 15.38
CA SER A 10 -4.06 4.20 14.47
C SER A 10 -5.51 3.87 14.85
N SER A 11 -6.34 4.89 15.10
CA SER A 11 -7.78 4.73 15.39
C SER A 11 -8.66 4.73 14.12
N ASP A 12 -8.05 4.87 12.94
CA ASP A 12 -8.78 4.90 11.68
C ASP A 12 -9.06 3.51 11.10
N VAL A 13 -10.30 3.03 11.26
CA VAL A 13 -10.79 1.76 10.67
C VAL A 13 -10.79 1.76 9.15
N ASN A 14 -10.72 2.93 8.53
CA ASN A 14 -10.63 3.07 7.09
C ASN A 14 -9.17 3.20 6.62
N SER A 15 -8.19 3.13 7.53
CA SER A 15 -6.78 3.09 7.12
C SER A 15 -6.53 1.84 6.29
N GLY A 16 -5.96 2.02 5.10
CA GLY A 16 -5.56 0.92 4.23
C GLY A 16 -4.52 -0.01 4.87
N VAL A 17 -4.24 -1.10 4.15
CA VAL A 17 -3.24 -2.08 4.56
C VAL A 17 -2.03 -1.97 3.64
N TRP A 18 -0.83 -1.92 4.23
CA TRP A 18 0.41 -1.95 3.44
C TRP A 18 0.57 -3.30 2.73
N ILE A 19 0.99 -3.26 1.47
CA ILE A 19 1.44 -4.42 0.70
C ILE A 19 2.92 -4.26 0.31
N GLY A 20 3.52 -5.33 -0.19
CA GLY A 20 4.95 -5.35 -0.57
C GLY A 20 5.30 -4.60 -1.86
N LEU A 21 4.37 -3.88 -2.50
CA LEU A 21 4.68 -3.09 -3.70
C LEU A 21 5.21 -1.72 -3.26
N LYS A 22 6.25 -1.22 -3.94
CA LYS A 22 6.80 0.12 -3.71
C LYS A 22 7.16 0.81 -5.01
N ALA A 23 7.13 2.14 -5.02
CA ALA A 23 7.58 2.93 -6.15
C ALA A 23 9.12 3.05 -6.15
N VAL A 24 9.73 2.80 -7.32
CA VAL A 24 11.15 3.05 -7.59
C VAL A 24 11.35 4.48 -8.08
N VAL A 25 10.42 4.93 -8.94
CA VAL A 25 10.26 6.34 -9.32
C VAL A 25 8.85 6.75 -8.90
N THR A 26 8.76 7.71 -7.98
CA THR A 26 7.51 8.24 -7.41
C THR A 26 6.46 8.48 -8.50
N GLY A 27 5.28 7.85 -8.35
CA GLY A 27 4.16 7.93 -9.28
C GLY A 27 4.36 7.30 -10.66
N LYS A 28 5.46 6.56 -10.92
CA LYS A 28 5.79 6.07 -12.29
C LYS A 28 6.14 4.60 -12.41
N SER A 29 7.02 4.07 -11.56
CA SER A 29 7.51 2.69 -11.69
C SER A 29 7.51 1.97 -10.35
N PHE A 30 7.21 0.67 -10.36
CA PHE A 30 6.95 -0.12 -9.16
C PHE A 30 7.75 -1.42 -9.16
N GLU A 31 8.10 -1.89 -7.96
CA GLU A 31 8.72 -3.20 -7.75
C GLU A 31 8.16 -3.88 -6.48
N TRP A 32 8.02 -5.20 -6.52
CA TRP A 32 7.69 -6.00 -5.35
C TRP A 32 8.93 -6.21 -4.47
N THR A 33 8.74 -6.19 -3.15
CA THR A 33 9.81 -6.46 -2.18
C THR A 33 10.38 -7.88 -2.25
N ASP A 34 9.64 -8.83 -2.82
CA ASP A 34 10.10 -10.22 -3.02
C ASP A 34 10.81 -10.44 -4.37
N GLY A 35 10.96 -9.39 -5.19
CA GLY A 35 11.60 -9.45 -6.50
C GLY A 35 10.75 -10.09 -7.60
N SER A 36 9.50 -10.44 -7.32
CA SER A 36 8.57 -10.89 -8.36
C SER A 36 8.29 -9.78 -9.38
N PRO A 37 8.02 -10.13 -10.66
CA PRO A 37 7.67 -9.13 -11.68
C PRO A 37 6.34 -8.45 -11.33
N VAL A 38 6.20 -7.17 -11.69
CA VAL A 38 4.92 -6.45 -11.60
C VAL A 38 4.11 -6.76 -12.87
N ASP A 39 3.27 -7.78 -12.80
CA ASP A 39 2.39 -8.25 -13.89
C ASP A 39 0.92 -7.88 -13.67
N TYR A 40 0.57 -7.38 -12.49
CA TYR A 40 -0.77 -6.96 -12.11
C TYR A 40 -0.75 -5.70 -11.25
N THR A 41 -1.64 -4.75 -11.57
CA THR A 41 -1.90 -3.56 -10.75
C THR A 41 -3.39 -3.27 -10.66
N LYS A 42 -3.83 -2.72 -9.52
CA LYS A 42 -5.23 -2.31 -9.28
C LYS A 42 -5.31 -0.94 -8.62
N PHE A 43 -4.59 0.04 -9.17
CA PHE A 43 -4.66 1.41 -8.67
C PHE A 43 -6.08 1.99 -8.78
N ALA A 44 -6.45 2.82 -7.81
CA ALA A 44 -7.64 3.63 -7.89
C ALA A 44 -7.56 4.59 -9.08
N VAL A 45 -8.72 5.09 -9.53
CA VAL A 45 -8.75 6.10 -10.60
C VAL A 45 -8.00 7.34 -10.15
N GLY A 46 -6.99 7.75 -10.94
CA GLY A 46 -6.13 8.89 -10.63
C GLY A 46 -4.87 8.52 -9.84
N GLN A 47 -4.74 7.26 -9.40
CA GLN A 47 -3.55 6.76 -8.72
C GLN A 47 -2.68 5.91 -9.66
N PRO A 48 -1.37 5.83 -9.41
CA PRO A 48 -0.63 6.55 -8.38
C PRO A 48 -0.31 8.00 -8.80
N ASP A 49 -0.41 8.95 -7.89
CA ASP A 49 -0.20 10.38 -8.14
C ASP A 49 1.09 10.94 -7.50
N GLY A 50 1.76 10.15 -6.66
CA GLY A 50 2.98 10.56 -5.96
C GLY A 50 2.74 11.43 -4.73
N ALA A 51 1.49 11.71 -4.36
CA ALA A 51 1.07 12.63 -3.33
C ALA A 51 0.32 11.91 -2.19
N GLY A 52 1.07 11.42 -1.22
CA GLY A 52 0.51 10.83 0.01
C GLY A 52 -0.03 11.88 0.97
N GLU A 53 -0.50 11.43 2.14
CA GLU A 53 -1.13 12.28 3.16
C GLU A 53 -0.28 13.48 3.60
N PHE A 54 1.05 13.33 3.59
CA PHE A 54 2.02 14.37 3.95
C PHE A 54 2.73 15.02 2.75
N GLY A 55 2.18 14.82 1.54
CA GLY A 55 2.80 15.22 0.28
C GLY A 55 3.89 14.25 -0.20
N PRO A 56 4.52 14.57 -1.35
CA PRO A 56 5.54 13.72 -1.96
C PRO A 56 6.81 13.63 -1.10
N PRO A 57 7.57 12.52 -1.21
CA PRO A 57 7.30 11.38 -2.08
C PRO A 57 6.40 10.31 -1.42
N ALA A 58 5.32 9.94 -2.08
CA ALA A 58 4.59 8.71 -1.79
C ALA A 58 5.17 7.55 -2.60
N ASN A 59 5.73 6.57 -1.90
CA ASN A 59 6.43 5.45 -2.53
C ASN A 59 6.00 4.09 -1.99
N CYS A 60 5.12 4.04 -0.99
CA CYS A 60 4.63 2.78 -0.44
C CYS A 60 3.18 2.57 -0.88
N ILE A 61 2.80 1.33 -1.17
CA ILE A 61 1.46 1.04 -1.72
C ILE A 61 0.52 0.50 -0.65
N VAL A 62 -0.65 1.11 -0.56
CA VAL A 62 -1.74 0.72 0.33
C VAL A 62 -2.86 0.08 -0.47
N VAL A 63 -3.57 -0.85 0.16
CA VAL A 63 -4.86 -1.34 -0.34
C VAL A 63 -5.95 -0.78 0.57
N HIS A 64 -6.93 -0.10 -0.01
CA HIS A 64 -8.09 0.38 0.74
C HIS A 64 -8.99 -0.77 1.18
N PRO A 65 -9.56 -0.71 2.40
CA PRO A 65 -10.45 -1.76 2.89
C PRO A 65 -11.78 -1.77 2.12
N ASP A 66 -12.43 -2.93 2.13
CA ASP A 66 -13.76 -3.15 1.54
C ASP A 66 -14.85 -2.30 2.22
N THR A 67 -14.59 -1.78 3.43
CA THR A 67 -15.51 -0.97 4.22
C THR A 67 -15.72 0.45 3.70
N LEU A 68 -15.05 0.88 2.62
CA LEU A 68 -15.33 2.14 1.92
C LEU A 68 -16.62 2.08 1.08
N ILE A 69 -17.69 1.49 1.66
CA ILE A 69 -19.00 1.32 1.04
C ILE A 69 -19.56 2.68 0.59
N GLY A 70 -20.00 2.77 -0.67
CA GLY A 70 -20.43 4.01 -1.32
C GLY A 70 -19.38 4.64 -2.23
N ARG A 71 -18.16 4.08 -2.28
CA ARG A 71 -17.11 4.43 -3.26
C ARG A 71 -16.54 3.16 -3.90
N GLU A 72 -17.33 2.45 -4.70
CA GLU A 72 -16.93 1.19 -5.35
C GLU A 72 -15.61 1.27 -6.12
N ALA A 73 -15.30 2.42 -6.72
CA ALA A 73 -14.04 2.68 -7.41
C ALA A 73 -12.81 2.61 -6.48
N LEU A 74 -12.99 2.70 -5.15
CA LEU A 74 -11.95 2.64 -4.13
C LEU A 74 -11.95 1.29 -3.38
N THR A 75 -12.98 0.47 -3.54
CA THR A 75 -13.07 -0.83 -2.88
C THR A 75 -11.92 -1.74 -3.32
N ASN A 76 -11.06 -2.12 -2.37
CA ASN A 76 -9.85 -2.92 -2.60
C ASN A 76 -8.93 -2.31 -3.68
N ALA A 77 -9.04 -1.02 -3.97
CA ALA A 77 -8.17 -0.33 -4.92
C ALA A 77 -6.88 0.11 -4.22
N TRP A 78 -5.84 0.31 -5.02
CA TRP A 78 -4.52 0.64 -4.53
C TRP A 78 -4.26 2.13 -4.63
N ASP A 79 -3.48 2.63 -3.70
CA ASP A 79 -3.05 4.02 -3.62
C ASP A 79 -1.58 4.06 -3.19
N ASP A 80 -0.84 5.09 -3.58
CA ASP A 80 0.50 5.33 -3.07
C ASP A 80 0.47 6.36 -1.94
N ASP A 81 1.15 6.06 -0.84
CA ASP A 81 1.19 6.94 0.31
C ASP A 81 2.62 7.05 0.86
N ASN A 82 2.80 8.00 1.77
CA ASN A 82 4.05 8.24 2.44
C ASN A 82 4.39 7.05 3.34
N CYS A 83 5.56 6.45 3.12
CA CYS A 83 6.01 5.27 3.84
C CYS A 83 6.12 5.43 5.37
N TYR A 84 6.11 6.67 5.87
CA TYR A 84 6.16 6.97 7.31
C TYR A 84 4.76 7.11 7.95
N LYS A 85 3.69 7.03 7.15
CA LYS A 85 2.32 7.01 7.65
C LYS A 85 2.11 5.81 8.57
N VAL A 86 1.58 6.09 9.76
CA VAL A 86 1.22 5.06 10.73
C VAL A 86 -0.03 4.35 10.23
N MET A 87 0.13 3.09 9.81
CA MET A 87 -0.98 2.22 9.43
C MET A 87 -1.23 1.16 10.49
N ARG A 88 -2.45 0.63 10.49
CA ARG A 88 -2.87 -0.42 11.42
C ARG A 88 -2.29 -1.79 11.12
N ALA A 89 -2.04 -2.06 9.84
CA ALA A 89 -1.74 -3.41 9.38
C ALA A 89 -0.87 -3.40 8.12
N PHE A 90 -0.26 -4.55 7.89
CA PHE A 90 0.40 -4.94 6.65
C PHE A 90 0.10 -6.42 6.37
N VAL A 91 0.19 -6.85 5.10
CA VAL A 91 0.09 -8.26 4.72
C VAL A 91 1.45 -8.77 4.29
N CYS A 92 1.84 -9.95 4.77
CA CYS A 92 3.05 -10.66 4.34
C CYS A 92 2.70 -11.91 3.51
N LYS A 93 3.62 -12.28 2.63
CA LYS A 93 3.59 -13.52 1.82
C LYS A 93 4.88 -14.29 2.07
N GLN A 94 4.78 -15.62 2.17
CA GLN A 94 5.93 -16.51 2.23
C GLN A 94 5.68 -17.73 1.32
N PRO A 95 6.72 -18.33 0.71
CA PRO A 95 6.58 -19.62 0.04
C PRO A 95 6.11 -20.69 1.01
N VAL A 96 5.29 -21.63 0.53
CA VAL A 96 5.01 -22.85 1.29
C VAL A 96 6.31 -23.63 1.38
N GLN A 97 6.76 -23.94 2.60
CA GLN A 97 7.94 -24.76 2.79
C GLN A 97 7.62 -26.19 2.34
N SER A 98 8.30 -26.68 1.30
CA SER A 98 8.27 -28.08 0.93
C SER A 98 8.99 -28.89 2.02
N CYS A 99 8.37 -30.00 2.44
CA CYS A 99 8.91 -30.91 3.46
C CYS A 99 10.29 -31.45 3.12
#